data_AF-A0AA51DRS4-F1
#
_entry.id   AF-A0AA51DRS4-F1
#
_cell.length_a   1.000
_cell.length_b   1.000
_cell.length_c   1.000
_cell.angle_alpha   90.00
_cell.angle_beta   90.00
_cell.angle_gamma   90.00
#
_symmetry.space_group_name_H-M   'P 1'
#
loop_
_entity.id
_entity.type
_entity.pdbx_description
1 polymer ?
#
loop_
_entity_poly.entity_id
_entity_poly.type
_entity_poly.pdbx_seq_one_letter_code
_entity_poly.pdbx_strand_id
1 'polypeptide(L)'
;MANIFKGVAVKSLSSVEIDHWQSNQHEFHGVTALKQIFGYQRQYFRGEFYYVENSGNILKDTNVGELTWYDAREYSVDRSEYRFYYTDNIAVNKAKVGDILVVALCDDGTIKIIIIEQGTQFIDVLKHALGLNAIDEKYHFVENLNLVEGISGLFR
;
A
#
# COMPACT_ATOMS: atom_id res chain seq x y z
N MET A 1 2.56 5.46 22.25
CA MET A 1 2.42 4.11 21.65
C MET A 1 2.99 4.18 20.26
N ALA A 2 4.03 3.36 20.00
CA ALA A 2 4.62 3.21 18.68
C ALA A 2 3.64 2.45 17.79
N ASN A 3 3.46 2.89 16.54
CA ASN A 3 2.75 2.10 15.54
C ASN A 3 3.75 1.03 15.06
N ILE A 4 3.50 -0.21 15.45
CA ILE A 4 4.28 -1.36 15.01
C ILE A 4 3.56 -1.93 13.79
N PHE A 5 4.30 -2.06 12.69
CA PHE A 5 3.82 -2.74 11.49
C PHE A 5 4.50 -4.09 11.40
N LYS A 6 3.70 -5.14 11.24
CA LYS A 6 4.18 -6.50 10.97
C LYS A 6 4.96 -6.56 9.66
N GLY A 7 4.53 -5.78 8.68
CA GLY A 7 5.23 -5.63 7.42
C GLY A 7 4.76 -4.41 6.65
N VAL A 8 5.68 -3.80 5.91
CA VAL A 8 5.42 -2.67 5.03
C VAL A 8 5.98 -2.96 3.66
N ALA A 9 5.16 -2.81 2.63
CA ALA A 9 5.58 -2.87 1.24
C ALA A 9 5.42 -1.50 0.59
N VAL A 10 6.43 -1.07 -0.16
CA VAL A 10 6.42 0.23 -0.85
C VAL A 10 6.85 0.13 -2.30
N LYS A 11 6.28 0.96 -3.16
CA LYS A 11 6.71 1.14 -4.55
C LYS A 11 6.26 2.48 -5.13
N SER A 12 6.87 2.90 -6.22
CA SER A 12 6.38 3.96 -7.09
C SER A 12 5.28 3.42 -8.01
N LEU A 13 4.25 4.22 -8.26
CA LEU A 13 3.15 3.86 -9.15
C LEU A 13 3.56 4.05 -10.61
N SER A 14 3.39 3.00 -11.41
CA SER A 14 3.62 3.00 -12.84
C SER A 14 2.40 3.52 -13.61
N SER A 15 2.58 3.90 -14.88
CA SER A 15 1.45 4.27 -15.75
C SER A 15 0.42 3.16 -15.91
N VAL A 16 0.89 1.90 -16.01
CA VAL A 16 0.01 0.74 -16.16
C VAL A 16 -0.93 0.57 -14.97
N GLU A 17 -0.43 0.76 -13.74
CA GLU A 17 -1.26 0.68 -12.54
C GLU A 17 -2.32 1.78 -12.49
N ILE A 18 -1.92 3.02 -12.78
CA ILE A 18 -2.83 4.16 -12.77
C ILE A 18 -3.92 4.01 -13.84
N ASP A 19 -3.55 3.60 -15.05
CA ASP A 19 -4.50 3.35 -16.14
C ASP A 19 -5.50 2.26 -15.76
N HIS A 20 -5.04 1.19 -15.08
CA HIS A 20 -5.92 0.13 -14.59
C HIS A 20 -6.89 0.66 -13.53
N TRP A 21 -6.42 1.43 -12.55
CA TRP A 21 -7.26 1.97 -11.48
C TRP A 21 -8.34 2.91 -12.01
N GLN A 22 -8.04 3.67 -13.07
CA GLN A 22 -9.01 4.53 -13.75
C GLN A 22 -10.01 3.74 -14.62
N SER A 23 -9.70 2.50 -15.00
CA SER A 23 -10.54 1.65 -15.87
C SER A 23 -11.63 0.84 -15.12
N ASN A 24 -11.95 1.20 -13.87
CA ASN A 24 -12.81 0.48 -12.92
C ASN A 24 -12.22 -0.86 -12.41
N GLN A 25 -10.91 -1.08 -12.56
CA GLN A 25 -10.25 -2.23 -11.95
C GLN A 25 -9.79 -1.85 -10.55
N HIS A 26 -10.52 -2.31 -9.53
CA HIS A 26 -10.20 -2.04 -8.13
C HIS A 26 -9.16 -3.04 -7.57
N GLU A 27 -8.03 -3.20 -8.26
CA GLU A 27 -7.05 -4.24 -7.95
C GLU A 27 -5.59 -3.73 -7.94
N PHE A 28 -4.86 -4.03 -6.86
CA PHE A 28 -3.41 -3.90 -6.82
C PHE A 28 -2.75 -5.15 -7.40
N HIS A 29 -1.93 -4.97 -8.43
CA HIS A 29 -1.27 -6.05 -9.16
C HIS A 29 0.12 -6.36 -8.58
N GLY A 30 0.66 -7.54 -8.93
CA GLY A 30 2.11 -7.77 -8.87
C GLY A 30 2.71 -7.89 -7.47
N VAL A 31 2.01 -8.58 -6.58
CA VAL A 31 2.25 -8.53 -5.13
C VAL A 31 2.92 -9.78 -4.60
N THR A 32 3.91 -10.30 -5.32
CA THR A 32 4.74 -11.44 -4.85
C THR A 32 5.36 -11.15 -3.48
N ALA A 33 5.75 -9.90 -3.22
CA ALA A 33 6.22 -9.44 -1.91
C ALA A 33 5.12 -9.53 -0.85
N LEU A 34 3.87 -9.18 -1.17
CA LEU A 34 2.77 -9.30 -0.21
C LEU A 34 2.38 -10.76 0.07
N LYS A 35 2.75 -11.73 -0.79
CA LYS A 35 2.61 -13.16 -0.43
C LYS A 35 3.42 -13.51 0.82
N GLN A 36 4.54 -12.82 1.07
CA GLN A 36 5.33 -13.04 2.30
C GLN A 36 4.57 -12.55 3.53
N ILE A 37 3.69 -11.55 3.36
CA ILE A 37 2.89 -10.96 4.45
C ILE A 37 1.58 -11.74 4.67
N PHE A 38 0.85 -12.00 3.60
CA PHE A 38 -0.53 -12.54 3.65
C PHE A 38 -0.61 -14.02 3.23
N GLY A 39 0.52 -14.66 2.94
CA GLY A 39 0.56 -16.05 2.51
C GLY A 39 -0.24 -16.29 1.23
N TYR A 40 -0.76 -17.52 1.12
CA TYR A 40 -1.34 -18.06 -0.11
C TYR A 40 -2.86 -18.26 -0.06
N GLN A 41 -3.45 -18.11 1.11
CA GLN A 41 -4.89 -18.31 1.31
C GLN A 41 -5.65 -17.02 1.07
N ARG A 42 -6.92 -17.15 0.64
CA ARG A 42 -7.83 -16.01 0.58
C ARG A 42 -8.04 -15.43 1.98
N GLN A 43 -7.92 -14.12 2.10
CA GLN A 43 -8.10 -13.41 3.37
C GLN A 43 -8.86 -12.09 3.18
N TYR A 44 -9.53 -11.66 4.24
CA TYR A 44 -10.32 -10.42 4.27
C TYR A 44 -9.79 -9.52 5.36
N PHE A 45 -9.55 -8.25 5.02
CA PHE A 45 -8.97 -7.26 5.92
C PHE A 45 -9.80 -5.99 5.93
N ARG A 46 -9.73 -5.28 7.07
CA ARG A 46 -10.15 -3.89 7.14
C ARG A 46 -9.06 -3.01 6.53
N GLY A 47 -9.44 -2.13 5.63
CA GLY A 47 -8.56 -1.21 4.93
C GLY A 47 -8.81 0.24 5.36
N GLU A 48 -7.74 0.97 5.67
CA GLU A 48 -7.77 2.43 5.79
C GLU A 48 -6.99 3.05 4.64
N PHE A 49 -7.58 4.01 3.95
CA PHE A 49 -7.01 4.64 2.75
C PHE A 49 -6.65 6.09 3.02
N TYR A 50 -5.44 6.48 2.63
CA TYR A 50 -4.89 7.81 2.85
C TYR A 50 -4.20 8.33 1.59
N TYR A 51 -4.37 9.63 1.31
CA TYR A 51 -3.58 10.36 0.33
C TYR A 51 -2.85 11.51 1.02
N VAL A 52 -1.53 11.57 0.86
CA VAL A 52 -0.68 12.63 1.42
C VAL A 52 -0.28 13.58 0.30
N GLU A 53 -0.77 14.81 0.36
CA GLU A 53 -0.45 15.87 -0.59
C GLU A 53 0.91 16.51 -0.29
N ASN A 54 1.54 17.12 -1.29
CA ASN A 54 2.78 17.88 -1.11
C ASN A 54 2.64 19.12 -0.23
N SER A 55 1.41 19.62 -0.07
CA SER A 55 1.09 20.67 0.90
C SER A 55 1.22 20.21 2.36
N GLY A 56 1.33 18.90 2.61
CA GLY A 56 1.26 18.30 3.94
C GLY A 56 -0.15 17.92 4.39
N ASN A 57 -1.18 18.18 3.57
CA ASN A 57 -2.54 17.72 3.85
C ASN A 57 -2.62 16.21 3.73
N ILE A 58 -3.35 15.58 4.67
CA ILE A 58 -3.65 14.15 4.63
C ILE A 58 -5.16 14.00 4.43
N LEU A 59 -5.54 13.41 3.30
CA LEU A 59 -6.92 13.03 3.01
C LEU A 59 -7.11 11.60 3.45
N LYS A 60 -7.99 11.38 4.43
CA LYS A 60 -8.40 10.04 4.85
C LYS A 60 -9.77 9.74 4.25
N ASP A 61 -9.96 8.53 3.74
CA ASP A 61 -11.29 8.07 3.40
C ASP A 61 -12.19 8.03 4.66
N THR A 62 -13.43 8.47 4.51
CA THR A 62 -14.43 8.43 5.58
C THR A 62 -14.91 7.01 5.88
N ASN A 63 -14.78 6.09 4.94
CA ASN A 63 -15.19 4.70 5.13
C ASN A 63 -13.97 3.80 5.37
N VAL A 64 -14.11 2.87 6.32
CA VAL A 64 -13.20 1.73 6.43
C VAL A 64 -13.52 0.81 5.26
N GLY A 65 -12.61 0.68 4.30
CA GLY A 65 -12.81 -0.17 3.14
C GLY A 65 -12.59 -1.64 3.46
N GLU A 66 -13.08 -2.50 2.58
CA GLU A 66 -12.80 -3.93 2.64
C GLU A 66 -11.68 -4.26 1.65
N LEU A 67 -10.68 -5.01 2.12
CA LEU A 67 -9.58 -5.51 1.30
C LEU A 67 -9.67 -7.02 1.22
N THR A 68 -9.66 -7.56 0.00
CA THR A 68 -9.64 -9.01 -0.22
C THR A 68 -8.32 -9.41 -0.86
N TRP A 69 -7.55 -10.24 -0.17
CA TRP A 69 -6.38 -10.92 -0.70
C TRP A 69 -6.82 -12.26 -1.29
N TYR A 70 -6.52 -12.52 -2.56
CA TYR A 70 -6.92 -13.77 -3.23
C TYR A 70 -6.00 -14.08 -4.41
N ASP A 71 -6.01 -15.34 -4.84
CA ASP A 71 -5.46 -15.74 -6.14
C ASP A 71 -6.54 -15.53 -7.21
N ALA A 72 -6.34 -14.56 -8.10
CA ALA A 72 -7.24 -14.30 -9.24
C ALA A 72 -7.27 -15.47 -10.25
N ARG A 73 -6.36 -16.43 -10.08
CA ARG A 73 -6.27 -17.67 -10.84
C ARG A 73 -6.49 -18.89 -9.95
N GLU A 74 -7.24 -18.78 -8.85
CA GLU A 74 -7.47 -19.89 -7.89
C GLU A 74 -7.97 -21.21 -8.52
N TYR A 75 -8.60 -21.15 -9.70
CA TYR A 75 -9.07 -22.32 -10.47
C TYR A 75 -8.13 -22.75 -11.62
N SER A 76 -6.97 -22.10 -11.80
CA SER A 76 -5.95 -22.47 -12.78
C SER A 76 -5.04 -23.55 -12.20
N VAL A 77 -4.65 -24.52 -13.04
CA VAL A 77 -3.78 -25.64 -12.63
C VAL A 77 -2.29 -25.23 -12.65
N ASP A 78 -1.92 -24.26 -13.48
CA ASP A 78 -0.53 -23.94 -13.83
C ASP A 78 -0.08 -22.53 -13.41
N ARG A 79 -1.00 -21.63 -13.05
CA ARG A 79 -0.69 -20.23 -12.78
C ARG A 79 -1.38 -19.72 -11.54
N SER A 80 -0.65 -18.93 -10.76
CA SER A 80 -1.18 -18.16 -9.65
C SER A 80 -0.91 -16.68 -9.85
N GLU A 81 -1.91 -15.86 -9.61
CA GLU A 81 -1.85 -14.41 -9.75
C GLU A 81 -2.56 -13.76 -8.57
N TYR A 82 -1.77 -13.40 -7.55
CA TYR A 82 -2.32 -12.84 -6.33
C TYR A 82 -2.59 -11.34 -6.49
N ARG A 83 -3.75 -10.91 -5.99
CA ARG A 83 -4.22 -9.53 -6.10
C ARG A 83 -4.87 -9.08 -4.79
N PHE A 84 -4.80 -7.78 -4.53
CA PHE A 84 -5.62 -7.12 -3.52
C PHE A 84 -6.77 -6.41 -4.21
N TYR A 85 -7.98 -6.88 -3.97
CA TYR A 85 -9.19 -6.14 -4.31
C TYR A 85 -9.45 -5.10 -3.22
N TYR A 86 -9.79 -3.88 -3.61
CA TYR A 86 -10.20 -2.80 -2.71
C TYR A 86 -11.56 -2.23 -3.10
N THR A 87 -12.21 -1.53 -2.18
CA THR A 87 -13.38 -0.70 -2.50
C THR A 87 -12.95 0.67 -3.02
N ASP A 88 -13.81 1.32 -3.80
CA ASP A 88 -13.59 2.71 -4.25
C ASP A 88 -13.20 3.61 -3.09
N ASN A 89 -12.17 4.45 -3.29
CA ASN A 89 -11.59 5.26 -2.23
C ASN A 89 -10.88 6.51 -2.77
N ILE A 90 -10.84 7.55 -1.95
CA ILE A 90 -10.27 8.85 -2.34
C ILE A 90 -8.77 8.76 -2.69
N ALA A 91 -8.02 7.85 -2.07
CA ALA A 91 -6.59 7.75 -2.26
C ALA A 91 -6.24 7.26 -3.66
N VAL A 92 -6.83 6.14 -4.07
CA VAL A 92 -6.67 5.57 -5.41
C VAL A 92 -7.16 6.56 -6.47
N ASN A 93 -8.27 7.24 -6.23
CA ASN A 93 -8.86 8.20 -7.18
C ASN A 93 -8.00 9.45 -7.43
N LYS A 94 -7.14 9.84 -6.47
CA LYS A 94 -6.18 10.95 -6.64
C LYS A 94 -4.82 10.52 -7.17
N ALA A 95 -4.50 9.23 -7.10
CA ALA A 95 -3.18 8.70 -7.40
C ALA A 95 -2.74 9.03 -8.84
N LYS A 96 -1.47 9.34 -8.99
CA LYS A 96 -0.82 9.64 -10.26
C LYS A 96 0.44 8.80 -10.44
N VAL A 97 0.90 8.75 -11.68
CA VAL A 97 2.17 8.10 -12.02
C VAL A 97 3.29 8.79 -11.26
N GLY A 98 4.16 8.00 -10.62
CA GLY A 98 5.27 8.50 -9.81
C GLY A 98 4.94 8.73 -8.33
N ASP A 99 3.66 8.70 -7.93
CA ASP A 99 3.29 8.69 -6.51
C ASP A 99 3.79 7.41 -5.84
N ILE A 100 4.02 7.46 -4.53
CA ILE A 100 4.49 6.30 -3.76
C ILE A 100 3.31 5.61 -3.08
N LEU A 101 3.11 4.34 -3.41
CA LEU A 101 2.19 3.44 -2.71
C LEU A 101 2.90 2.78 -1.54
N VAL A 102 2.26 2.84 -0.36
CA VAL A 102 2.65 2.14 0.86
C VAL A 102 1.50 1.25 1.29
N VAL A 103 1.77 -0.04 1.48
CA VAL A 103 0.85 -1.04 2.01
C VAL A 103 1.41 -1.54 3.33
N ALA A 104 0.78 -1.22 4.44
CA ALA A 104 1.28 -1.52 5.77
C ALA A 104 0.29 -2.39 6.56
N LEU A 105 0.73 -3.55 7.04
CA LEU A 105 -0.04 -4.41 7.93
C LEU A 105 0.23 -4.02 9.38
N CYS A 106 -0.78 -3.47 10.05
CA CYS A 106 -0.73 -3.11 11.46
C CYS A 106 -0.78 -4.36 12.36
N ASP A 107 -0.31 -4.20 13.59
CA ASP A 107 -0.36 -5.27 14.60
C ASP A 107 -1.78 -5.76 14.90
N ASP A 108 -2.78 -4.87 14.85
CA ASP A 108 -4.19 -5.17 15.05
C ASP A 108 -4.86 -5.89 13.86
N GLY A 109 -4.12 -6.11 12.77
CA GLY A 109 -4.60 -6.79 11.56
C GLY A 109 -5.25 -5.86 10.53
N THR A 110 -5.34 -4.56 10.81
CA THR A 110 -5.78 -3.56 9.82
C THR A 110 -4.69 -3.33 8.78
N ILE A 111 -5.06 -3.10 7.53
CA ILE A 111 -4.13 -2.68 6.47
C ILE A 111 -4.31 -1.18 6.22
N LYS A 112 -3.22 -0.43 6.28
CA LYS A 112 -3.18 0.96 5.82
C LYS A 112 -2.62 1.02 4.41
N ILE A 113 -3.39 1.61 3.50
CA ILE A 113 -3.00 1.95 2.15
C ILE A 113 -2.76 3.45 2.11
N ILE A 114 -1.51 3.86 1.93
CA ILE A 114 -1.12 5.26 1.93
C ILE A 114 -0.49 5.56 0.57
N ILE A 115 -1.02 6.56 -0.12
CA ILE A 115 -0.46 7.08 -1.36
C ILE A 115 0.13 8.45 -1.07
N ILE A 116 1.42 8.60 -1.34
CA ILE A 116 2.15 9.84 -1.10
C ILE A 116 2.44 10.48 -2.45
N GLU A 117 2.01 11.73 -2.62
CA GLU A 117 2.26 12.49 -3.83
C GLU A 117 3.77 12.50 -4.16
N GLN A 118 4.11 12.42 -5.45
CA GLN A 118 5.49 12.52 -5.88
C GLN A 118 6.09 13.89 -5.50
N GLY A 119 7.40 13.90 -5.20
CA GLY A 119 8.15 15.14 -4.98
C GLY A 119 7.98 15.74 -3.58
N THR A 120 7.26 15.05 -2.70
CA THR A 120 7.19 15.42 -1.29
C THR A 120 8.47 15.10 -0.54
N GLN A 121 8.80 15.93 0.45
CA GLN A 121 9.90 15.65 1.38
C GLN A 121 9.65 14.40 2.23
N PHE A 122 8.39 13.96 2.34
CA PHE A 122 8.01 12.73 3.03
C PHE A 122 8.63 11.47 2.42
N ILE A 123 8.90 11.47 1.11
CA ILE A 123 9.52 10.31 0.44
C ILE A 123 10.94 10.07 0.97
N ASP A 124 11.71 11.12 1.26
CA ASP A 124 13.06 10.98 1.83
C ASP A 124 13.03 10.45 3.26
N VAL A 125 12.07 10.93 4.06
CA VAL A 125 11.83 10.43 5.42
C VAL A 125 11.42 8.96 5.39
N LEU A 126 10.51 8.58 4.48
CA LEU A 126 10.05 7.20 4.30
C LEU A 126 11.22 6.28 3.88
N LYS A 127 12.04 6.70 2.91
CA LYS A 127 13.23 5.95 2.49
C LYS A 127 14.17 5.70 3.66
N HIS A 128 14.49 6.72 4.44
CA HIS A 128 15.34 6.58 5.63
C HIS A 128 14.72 5.64 6.67
N ALA A 129 13.41 5.77 6.92
CA ALA A 129 12.68 4.90 7.84
C ALA A 129 12.75 3.42 7.44
N LEU A 130 12.67 3.15 6.14
CA LEU A 130 12.66 1.82 5.56
C LEU A 130 14.07 1.29 5.25
N GLY A 131 15.12 2.08 5.44
CA GLY A 131 16.48 1.72 5.06
C GLY A 131 16.68 1.55 3.54
N LEU A 132 15.88 2.26 2.73
CA LEU A 132 15.91 2.17 1.26
C LEU A 132 16.69 3.35 0.67
N ASN A 133 17.51 3.07 -0.35
CA ASN A 133 18.23 4.11 -1.09
C ASN A 133 17.35 4.76 -2.19
N ALA A 134 16.40 4.00 -2.72
CA ALA A 134 15.45 4.43 -3.74
C ALA A 134 14.16 3.62 -3.61
N ILE A 135 13.06 4.19 -4.10
CA ILE A 135 11.78 3.49 -4.29
C ILE A 135 11.50 3.53 -5.79
N ASP A 136 11.41 2.36 -6.42
CA ASP A 136 11.13 2.19 -7.83
C ASP A 136 9.77 1.50 -8.03
N GLU A 137 9.42 1.11 -9.26
CA GLU A 137 8.14 0.46 -9.56
C GLU A 137 8.04 -1.00 -9.05
N LYS A 138 9.08 -1.53 -8.41
CA LYS A 138 9.04 -2.84 -7.75
C LYS A 138 8.70 -2.66 -6.28
N TYR A 139 7.99 -3.64 -5.72
CA TYR A 139 7.75 -3.67 -4.28
C TYR A 139 9.04 -3.91 -3.51
N HIS A 140 9.37 -2.99 -2.61
CA HIS A 140 10.36 -3.14 -1.55
C HIS A 140 9.64 -3.51 -0.26
N PHE A 141 10.08 -4.58 0.40
CA PHE A 141 9.44 -5.09 1.60
C PHE A 141 10.34 -4.94 2.82
N VAL A 142 9.76 -4.50 3.92
CA VAL A 142 10.42 -4.36 5.22
C VAL A 142 9.55 -5.03 6.29
N GLU A 143 10.11 -6.00 6.99
CA GLU A 143 9.48 -6.68 8.13
C GLU A 143 9.68 -5.90 9.42
N ASN A 144 8.69 -5.98 10.33
CA ASN A 144 8.79 -5.49 11.71
C ASN A 144 9.28 -4.04 11.82
N LEU A 145 8.59 -3.12 11.13
CA LEU A 145 8.94 -1.72 11.14
C LEU A 145 8.44 -1.05 12.42
N ASN A 146 9.39 -0.64 13.27
CA ASN A 146 9.13 0.23 14.42
C ASN A 146 9.31 1.69 14.00
N LEU A 147 8.20 2.38 13.73
CA LEU A 147 8.29 3.82 13.46
C LEU A 147 8.60 4.58 14.75
N VAL A 148 9.81 5.14 14.82
CA VAL A 148 10.17 6.15 15.83
C VAL A 148 9.26 7.37 15.66
N GLU A 149 8.99 8.11 16.75
CA GLU A 149 7.91 9.10 16.84
C GLU A 149 7.80 10.10 15.67
N GLY A 150 8.90 10.43 14.98
CA GLY A 150 8.91 11.34 13.84
C GLY A 150 8.16 10.87 12.58
N ILE A 151 8.02 9.56 12.36
CA ILE A 151 7.28 9.00 11.21
C ILE A 151 5.89 8.51 11.63
N SER A 152 5.69 8.28 12.94
CA SER A 152 4.42 7.79 13.48
C SER A 152 3.22 8.67 13.13
N GLY A 153 3.43 9.98 12.91
CA GLY A 153 2.39 10.93 12.50
C GLY A 153 1.80 10.66 11.12
N LEU A 154 2.54 10.02 10.21
CA LEU A 154 2.04 9.63 8.88
C LEU A 154 1.04 8.47 8.93
N PHE A 155 1.09 7.67 9.99
CA PHE A 155 0.30 6.44 10.11
C PHE A 155 -0.67 6.45 11.30
N ARG A 156 -0.71 7.52 12.09
CA ARG A 156 -1.67 7.69 13.19
C ARG A 156 -3.05 8.09 12.69
#